data_AF-A0A8C9EJI4-F1
#
_entry.id   AF-A0A8C9EJI4-F1
#
_cell.length_a   1.000
_cell.length_b   1.000
_cell.length_c   1.000
_cell.angle_alpha   90.00
_cell.angle_beta   90.00
_cell.angle_gamma   90.00
#
_symmetry.space_group_name_H-M   'P 1'
#
loop_
_entity.id
_entity.type
_entity.pdbx_description
1 polymer ?
#
loop_
_entity_poly.entity_id
_entity_poly.type
_entity_poly.pdbx_seq_one_letter_code
_entity_poly.pdbx_strand_id
1 'polypeptide(L)'
;QMLAMHSGGCCVKNLTTNGRLGPWSPWQLCEHSDGDSTGSCMCRSRSCDSPRPRCGGRSCEGARIEVANCSRHVSISVRFWKGAIVVTRHLGGTLTGFCNENSPCPLPIFWSSWGPWNKCSVNCGGGIHSRQRSCENGNTCPGCAVEYKTCNPESCPEVRRNTPWTPWMPVNITQNGARQEQRFRYTCRAQLSDPHELQFGRKKTESRFCPNDGSAMCETDSLVDDLLKTGKTSARIINGGWSFWGAWSSCSRDCELGFRIRKRTCTNPEPKNGGLPCVGSAMEYQDCNPHPCPGNHDYLPA
;
A
#
# COMPACT_ATOMS: atom_id res chain seq x y z
N GLN A 1 -29.80 -13.61 11.81
CA GLN A 1 -28.93 -14.71 11.34
C GLN A 1 -27.53 -14.15 11.10
N MET A 2 -26.56 -14.54 11.93
CA MET A 2 -25.16 -14.16 11.77
C MET A 2 -24.51 -15.09 10.73
N LEU A 3 -24.11 -14.55 9.58
CA LEU A 3 -23.22 -15.24 8.66
C LEU A 3 -21.78 -14.90 9.03
N ALA A 4 -21.05 -15.93 9.46
CA ALA A 4 -19.66 -15.84 9.85
C ALA A 4 -18.79 -15.48 8.64
N MET A 5 -18.30 -14.24 8.61
CA MET A 5 -17.13 -13.85 7.83
C MET A 5 -15.95 -14.74 8.26
N HIS A 6 -15.45 -15.59 7.37
CA HIS A 6 -14.15 -16.22 7.59
C HIS A 6 -13.07 -15.15 7.45
N SER A 7 -12.68 -14.65 8.60
CA SER A 7 -11.62 -13.70 8.88
C SER A 7 -10.27 -14.19 8.34
N GLY A 8 -9.87 -13.66 7.18
CA GLY A 8 -8.47 -13.51 6.81
C GLY A 8 -7.82 -12.37 7.60
N GLY A 9 -7.85 -12.48 8.94
CA GLY A 9 -7.29 -11.47 9.85
C GLY A 9 -5.76 -11.41 9.78
N CYS A 10 -5.21 -10.21 9.94
CA CYS A 10 -3.79 -9.99 10.20
C CYS A 10 -3.29 -10.88 11.35
N CYS A 11 -2.11 -11.47 11.18
CA CYS A 11 -1.53 -12.41 12.13
C CYS A 11 -1.11 -11.71 13.42
N VAL A 12 -1.83 -11.98 14.51
CA VAL A 12 -1.37 -11.69 15.88
C VAL A 12 -0.25 -12.69 16.25
N LYS A 13 0.82 -12.20 16.88
CA LYS A 13 2.10 -12.90 17.15
C LYS A 13 1.99 -14.26 17.88
N ASN A 14 0.83 -14.61 18.44
CA ASN A 14 0.61 -15.82 19.26
C ASN A 14 -0.12 -16.98 18.53
N LEU A 15 -0.25 -16.95 17.20
CA LEU A 15 -0.99 -17.97 16.42
C LEU A 15 -0.14 -18.72 15.38
N THR A 16 1.17 -18.84 15.59
CA THR A 16 2.05 -19.71 14.78
C THR A 16 1.61 -21.16 14.87
N THR A 17 1.13 -21.72 13.76
CA THR A 17 0.74 -23.13 13.66
C THR A 17 1.65 -23.83 12.65
N ASN A 18 2.41 -24.83 13.09
CA ASN A 18 3.25 -25.64 12.20
C ASN A 18 2.38 -26.62 11.41
N GLY A 19 2.73 -26.84 10.15
CA GLY A 19 2.04 -27.81 9.30
C GLY A 19 2.25 -29.24 9.78
N ARG A 20 1.20 -30.07 9.74
CA ARG A 20 1.33 -31.54 9.83
C ARG A 20 0.65 -32.22 8.65
N LEU A 21 1.23 -33.34 8.22
CA LEU A 21 0.68 -34.17 7.16
C LEU A 21 -0.66 -34.74 7.63
N GLY A 22 -1.67 -34.61 6.78
CA GLY A 22 -2.97 -35.25 6.93
C GLY A 22 -2.92 -36.76 6.78
N PRO A 23 -4.07 -37.41 7.00
CA PRO A 23 -4.18 -38.85 6.81
C PRO A 23 -3.88 -39.22 5.36
N TRP A 24 -3.38 -40.43 5.15
CA TRP A 24 -3.21 -40.99 3.83
C TRP A 24 -4.56 -41.20 3.14
N SER A 25 -4.61 -40.92 1.85
CA SER A 25 -5.70 -41.37 0.98
C SER A 25 -5.78 -42.90 1.01
N PRO A 26 -6.96 -43.48 0.69
CA PRO A 26 -7.02 -44.89 0.35
C PRO A 26 -6.06 -45.21 -0.80
N TRP A 27 -5.62 -46.46 -0.86
CA TRP A 27 -4.79 -46.93 -1.96
C TRP A 27 -5.57 -46.93 -3.27
N GLN A 28 -4.97 -46.39 -4.31
CA GLN A 28 -5.52 -46.35 -5.66
C GLN A 28 -4.52 -46.97 -6.64
N LEU A 29 -5.03 -47.58 -7.70
CA LEU A 29 -4.20 -48.10 -8.79
C LEU A 29 -3.53 -46.92 -9.51
N CYS A 30 -2.23 -47.05 -9.74
CA CYS A 30 -1.41 -46.09 -10.48
C CYS A 30 -0.53 -46.86 -11.46
N GLU A 31 -0.38 -46.36 -12.68
CA GLU A 31 0.42 -47.00 -13.71
C GLU A 31 1.84 -46.44 -13.75
N HIS A 32 2.79 -47.29 -14.11
CA HIS A 32 4.16 -46.88 -14.38
C HIS A 32 4.62 -47.41 -15.73
N SER A 33 5.26 -46.54 -16.52
CA SER A 33 5.81 -46.86 -17.84
C SER A 33 7.34 -46.84 -17.79
N ASP A 34 7.96 -48.01 -17.76
CA ASP A 34 9.41 -48.21 -17.68
C ASP A 34 9.98 -48.49 -19.09
N GLY A 35 9.72 -47.59 -20.05
CA GLY A 35 10.24 -47.63 -21.44
C GLY A 35 9.77 -48.77 -22.35
N ASP A 36 9.64 -50.00 -21.83
CA ASP A 36 9.33 -51.22 -22.58
C ASP A 36 8.34 -52.14 -21.84
N SER A 37 7.81 -51.71 -20.68
CA SER A 37 6.69 -52.38 -20.01
C SER A 37 5.83 -51.41 -19.19
N THR A 38 4.50 -51.54 -19.31
CA THR A 38 3.51 -50.91 -18.43
C THR A 38 3.22 -51.82 -17.25
N GLY A 39 3.47 -51.34 -16.04
CA GLY A 39 3.18 -52.04 -14.78
C GLY A 39 2.09 -51.33 -13.98
N SER A 40 1.35 -52.09 -13.18
CA SER A 40 0.36 -51.56 -12.25
C SER A 40 0.93 -51.53 -10.83
N CYS A 41 0.83 -50.38 -10.17
CA CYS A 41 1.22 -50.12 -8.79
C CYS A 41 0.00 -49.66 -7.98
N MET A 42 0.13 -49.70 -6.65
CA MET A 42 -0.80 -49.07 -5.72
C MET A 42 -0.15 -47.81 -5.16
N CYS A 43 -0.82 -46.66 -5.30
CA CYS A 43 -0.37 -45.37 -4.81
C CYS A 43 -1.36 -44.81 -3.80
N ARG A 44 -0.84 -44.10 -2.79
CA ARG A 44 -1.64 -43.24 -1.92
C ARG A 44 -0.92 -41.92 -1.68
N SER A 45 -1.68 -40.88 -1.40
CA SER A 45 -1.16 -39.53 -1.22
C SER A 45 -1.69 -38.90 0.06
N ARG A 46 -0.97 -37.92 0.60
CA ARG A 46 -1.43 -37.11 1.74
C ARG A 46 -1.01 -35.66 1.59
N SER A 47 -1.86 -34.77 2.08
CA SER A 47 -1.70 -33.33 1.97
C SER A 47 -1.28 -32.70 3.30
N CYS A 48 -0.63 -31.54 3.24
CA CYS A 48 -0.21 -30.78 4.42
C CYS A 48 -1.37 -29.94 4.97
N ASP A 49 -2.38 -30.59 5.53
CA ASP A 49 -3.64 -29.95 5.90
C ASP A 49 -4.12 -30.16 7.34
N SER A 50 -3.41 -30.93 8.15
CA SER A 50 -3.92 -31.41 9.44
C SER A 50 -2.96 -31.11 10.62
N PRO A 51 -2.66 -29.84 10.96
CA PRO A 51 -3.22 -28.60 10.43
C PRO A 51 -2.37 -27.98 9.30
N ARG A 52 -2.97 -27.08 8.51
CA ARG A 52 -2.24 -26.25 7.54
C ARG A 52 -1.27 -25.28 8.25
N PRO A 53 -0.05 -25.06 7.75
CA PRO A 53 0.86 -24.06 8.30
C PRO A 53 0.22 -22.67 8.27
N ARG A 54 0.27 -21.94 9.40
CA ARG A 54 -0.25 -20.57 9.53
C ARG A 54 0.76 -19.68 10.22
N CYS A 55 0.70 -18.38 9.91
CA CYS A 55 1.48 -17.32 10.58
C CYS A 55 3.01 -17.56 10.56
N GLY A 56 3.56 -18.16 9.49
CA GLY A 56 5.00 -18.45 9.40
C GLY A 56 5.44 -19.76 10.07
N GLY A 57 4.51 -20.67 10.40
CA GLY A 57 4.84 -22.01 10.89
C GLY A 57 5.60 -22.87 9.88
N ARG A 58 6.31 -23.88 10.40
CA ARG A 58 7.13 -24.80 9.59
C ARG A 58 6.29 -25.59 8.59
N SER A 59 6.86 -25.87 7.41
CA SER A 59 6.26 -26.74 6.39
C SER A 59 6.18 -28.18 6.88
N CYS A 60 5.25 -28.97 6.34
CA CYS A 60 5.15 -30.39 6.65
C CYS A 60 6.38 -31.16 6.17
N GLU A 61 7.03 -31.88 7.09
CA GLU A 61 8.15 -32.79 6.83
C GLU A 61 7.64 -34.24 6.65
N GLY A 62 8.16 -34.95 5.65
CA GLY A 62 7.83 -36.36 5.37
C GLY A 62 7.32 -36.62 3.94
N ALA A 63 7.25 -37.90 3.56
CA ALA A 63 6.79 -38.32 2.23
C ALA A 63 5.30 -37.99 2.03
N ARG A 64 4.97 -37.39 0.87
CA ARG A 64 3.58 -37.03 0.50
C ARG A 64 2.91 -38.05 -0.42
N ILE A 65 3.70 -38.95 -0.99
CA ILE A 65 3.27 -40.01 -1.88
C ILE A 65 3.95 -41.29 -1.42
N GLU A 66 3.21 -42.39 -1.42
CA GLU A 66 3.70 -43.72 -1.10
C GLU A 66 3.23 -44.68 -2.19
N VAL A 67 4.14 -45.55 -2.64
CA VAL A 67 3.92 -46.50 -3.73
C VAL A 67 4.25 -47.91 -3.23
N ALA A 68 3.36 -48.86 -3.47
CA ALA A 68 3.50 -50.26 -3.07
C ALA A 68 2.90 -51.20 -4.12
N ASN A 69 3.20 -52.50 -4.02
CA ASN A 69 2.61 -53.55 -4.85
C ASN A 69 2.70 -53.29 -6.36
N CYS A 70 3.90 -52.93 -6.83
CA CYS A 70 4.17 -52.77 -8.25
C CYS A 70 4.39 -54.12 -8.92
N SER A 71 3.61 -54.41 -9.96
CA SER A 71 3.74 -55.60 -10.79
C SER A 71 4.52 -55.25 -12.06
N ARG A 72 5.68 -55.87 -12.27
CA ARG A 72 6.34 -55.90 -13.58
C ARG A 72 5.73 -57.05 -14.38
N HIS A 73 5.21 -56.76 -15.58
CA HIS A 73 4.91 -57.80 -16.57
C HIS A 73 6.23 -58.39 -17.10
N VAL A 74 6.87 -59.28 -16.34
CA VAL A 74 7.91 -60.16 -16.88
C VAL A 74 7.18 -61.37 -17.47
N SER A 75 6.98 -61.36 -18.79
CA SER A 75 6.49 -62.52 -19.53
C SER A 75 7.47 -63.69 -19.32
N ILE A 76 7.05 -64.64 -18.48
CA ILE A 76 7.76 -65.90 -18.24
C ILE A 76 7.83 -66.66 -19.58
N SER A 77 9.01 -66.70 -20.18
CA SER A 77 9.29 -67.59 -21.30
C SER A 77 9.67 -68.95 -20.75
N VAL A 78 8.69 -69.85 -20.59
CA VAL A 78 9.00 -71.28 -20.33
C VAL A 78 9.44 -71.90 -21.65
N ARG A 79 10.75 -72.08 -21.86
CA ARG A 79 11.24 -73.00 -22.90
C ARG A 79 11.57 -74.35 -22.25
N PHE A 80 10.85 -75.38 -22.67
CA PHE A 80 11.18 -76.76 -22.36
C PHE A 80 12.40 -77.19 -23.17
N TRP A 81 13.52 -77.45 -22.50
CA TRP A 81 14.59 -78.26 -23.09
C TRP A 81 15.12 -79.25 -22.04
N LYS A 82 14.84 -80.53 -22.29
CA LYS A 82 15.45 -81.70 -21.64
C LYS A 82 15.45 -81.69 -20.09
N GLY A 83 14.26 -81.66 -19.49
CA GLY A 83 14.01 -82.39 -18.24
C GLY A 83 14.56 -81.83 -16.92
N ALA A 84 14.92 -80.55 -16.84
CA ALA A 84 15.23 -79.90 -15.56
C ALA A 84 14.55 -78.53 -15.44
N ILE A 85 13.84 -78.29 -14.34
CA ILE A 85 13.32 -76.96 -14.00
C ILE A 85 14.47 -76.16 -13.38
N VAL A 86 15.06 -75.24 -14.15
CA VAL A 86 16.03 -74.28 -13.64
C VAL A 86 15.33 -72.94 -13.46
N VAL A 87 15.03 -72.57 -12.21
CA VAL A 87 14.57 -71.23 -11.85
C VAL A 87 15.81 -70.38 -11.56
N THR A 88 16.34 -69.69 -12.57
CA THR A 88 17.36 -68.65 -12.33
C THR A 88 16.69 -67.37 -11.83
N ARG A 89 16.68 -67.19 -10.51
CA ARG A 89 16.51 -65.86 -9.90
C ARG A 89 17.81 -65.08 -10.13
N HIS A 90 17.78 -64.05 -10.96
CA HIS A 90 18.79 -62.99 -10.88
C HIS A 90 18.19 -61.75 -10.22
N LEU A 91 18.61 -61.58 -8.96
CA LEU A 91 19.08 -60.34 -8.31
C LEU A 91 18.29 -59.09 -8.72
N GLY A 92 17.49 -58.52 -7.82
CA GLY A 92 18.09 -57.75 -6.73
C GLY A 92 18.59 -56.42 -7.29
N GLY A 93 17.67 -55.52 -7.61
CA GLY A 93 17.96 -54.19 -8.09
C GLY A 93 16.70 -53.33 -7.94
N THR A 94 16.56 -52.69 -6.79
CA THR A 94 15.67 -51.54 -6.60
C THR A 94 16.16 -50.42 -7.51
N LEU A 95 15.74 -50.46 -8.77
CA LEU A 95 15.76 -49.30 -9.65
C LEU A 95 14.62 -48.40 -9.19
N THR A 96 14.97 -47.38 -8.41
CA THR A 96 14.12 -46.22 -8.19
C THR A 96 14.03 -45.45 -9.51
N GLY A 97 13.21 -45.95 -10.43
CA GLY A 97 12.72 -45.17 -11.57
C GLY A 97 11.67 -44.20 -11.06
N PHE A 98 11.94 -42.91 -11.15
CA PHE A 98 10.96 -41.88 -10.81
C PHE A 98 9.94 -41.81 -11.95
N CYS A 99 8.64 -41.97 -11.65
CA CYS A 99 7.58 -41.73 -12.63
C CYS A 99 7.68 -40.31 -13.20
N ASN A 100 7.42 -40.15 -14.50
CA ASN A 100 7.37 -38.88 -15.27
C ASN A 100 8.71 -38.35 -15.81
N GLU A 101 9.51 -39.18 -16.47
CA GLU A 101 10.75 -38.73 -17.14
C GLU A 101 10.50 -37.77 -18.33
N ASN A 102 9.31 -37.84 -18.96
CA ASN A 102 8.96 -37.05 -20.15
C ASN A 102 7.85 -36.01 -19.93
N SER A 103 7.29 -35.91 -18.72
CA SER A 103 6.25 -34.94 -18.38
C SER A 103 6.76 -34.05 -17.25
N PRO A 104 7.18 -32.80 -17.51
CA PRO A 104 7.64 -31.92 -16.44
C PRO A 104 6.51 -31.75 -15.42
N CYS A 105 6.81 -32.09 -14.17
CA CYS A 105 5.89 -31.90 -13.06
C CYS A 105 5.37 -30.45 -13.06
N PRO A 106 4.08 -30.22 -12.72
CA PRO A 106 3.58 -28.85 -12.59
C PRO A 106 4.45 -28.10 -11.58
N LEU A 107 5.08 -27.02 -12.06
CA LEU A 107 6.03 -26.26 -11.26
C LEU A 107 5.33 -25.77 -10.00
N PRO A 108 5.94 -25.95 -8.81
CA PRO A 108 5.31 -25.52 -7.57
C PRO A 108 5.10 -24.00 -7.62
N ILE A 109 3.88 -23.57 -7.26
CA ILE A 109 3.52 -22.16 -7.10
C ILE A 109 4.09 -21.70 -5.76
N PHE A 110 4.96 -20.68 -5.78
CA PHE A 110 5.56 -20.13 -4.57
C PHE A 110 5.78 -18.63 -4.67
N TRP A 111 5.96 -17.99 -3.51
CA TRP A 111 6.33 -16.58 -3.43
C TRP A 111 7.80 -16.39 -3.74
N SER A 112 8.13 -15.41 -4.58
CA SER A 112 9.49 -14.89 -4.67
C SER A 112 9.98 -14.40 -3.30
N SER A 113 11.30 -14.27 -3.15
CA SER A 113 11.85 -13.52 -2.01
C SER A 113 11.27 -12.10 -2.00
N TRP A 114 11.07 -11.56 -0.81
CA TRP A 114 10.64 -10.19 -0.64
C TRP A 114 11.65 -9.24 -1.26
N GLY A 115 11.16 -8.26 -2.02
CA GLY A 115 11.95 -7.12 -2.45
C GLY A 115 12.43 -6.28 -1.26
N PRO A 116 13.36 -5.33 -1.51
CA PRO A 116 13.80 -4.39 -0.49
C PRO A 116 12.62 -3.53 0.00
N TRP A 117 12.73 -3.04 1.23
CA TRP A 117 11.78 -2.05 1.73
C TRP A 117 11.93 -0.74 0.97
N ASN A 118 10.80 -0.16 0.59
CA ASN A 118 10.73 1.20 0.09
C ASN A 118 11.18 2.21 1.17
N LYS A 119 11.52 3.42 0.73
CA LYS A 119 11.77 4.54 1.64
C LYS A 119 10.52 4.80 2.50
N CYS A 120 10.75 5.21 3.75
CA CYS A 120 9.66 5.58 4.64
C CYS A 120 8.91 6.79 4.05
N SER A 121 7.58 6.80 4.18
CA SER A 121 6.72 7.91 3.72
C SER A 121 7.03 9.25 4.39
N VAL A 122 7.49 9.22 5.65
CA VAL A 122 7.92 10.41 6.40
C VAL A 122 9.25 10.15 7.10
N ASN A 123 10.01 11.21 7.37
CA ASN A 123 11.32 11.12 8.01
C ASN A 123 11.22 11.01 9.54
N CYS A 124 10.10 11.40 10.13
CA CYS A 124 9.84 11.42 11.58
C CYS A 124 8.32 11.45 11.82
N GLY A 125 7.89 11.23 13.05
CA GLY A 125 6.48 11.32 13.45
C GLY A 125 5.63 10.09 13.12
N GLY A 126 6.26 8.97 12.73
CA GLY A 126 5.59 7.72 12.40
C GLY A 126 5.10 7.66 10.95
N GLY A 127 5.82 6.91 10.13
CA GLY A 127 5.47 6.63 8.73
C GLY A 127 5.20 5.16 8.46
N ILE A 128 4.81 4.87 7.23
CA ILE A 128 4.73 3.52 6.66
C ILE A 128 5.76 3.34 5.53
N HIS A 129 6.35 2.15 5.47
CA HIS A 129 7.05 1.66 4.29
C HIS A 129 6.47 0.33 3.82
N SER A 130 6.63 0.03 2.54
CA SER A 130 6.12 -1.19 1.93
C SER A 130 7.21 -1.97 1.21
N ARG A 131 7.00 -3.27 1.09
CA ARG A 131 7.79 -4.13 0.20
C ARG A 131 6.85 -5.08 -0.56
N GLN A 132 7.30 -5.52 -1.72
CA GLN A 132 6.52 -6.36 -2.63
C GLN A 132 7.25 -7.66 -2.95
N ARG A 133 6.49 -8.70 -3.28
CA ARG A 133 6.95 -9.97 -3.82
C ARG A 133 6.01 -10.42 -4.95
N SER A 134 6.51 -11.26 -5.83
CA SER A 134 5.77 -11.77 -6.99
C SER A 134 5.43 -13.25 -6.82
N CYS A 135 4.33 -13.68 -7.44
CA CYS A 135 3.93 -15.08 -7.46
C CYS A 135 4.61 -15.76 -8.66
N GLU A 136 5.42 -16.77 -8.39
CA GLU A 136 6.11 -17.53 -9.42
C GLU A 136 5.30 -18.78 -9.79
N ASN A 137 5.36 -19.19 -11.06
CA ASN A 137 4.73 -20.40 -11.60
C ASN A 137 3.19 -20.45 -11.51
N GLY A 138 2.50 -19.32 -11.26
CA GLY A 138 1.05 -19.23 -11.26
C GLY A 138 0.51 -17.82 -10.99
N ASN A 139 -0.82 -17.66 -11.11
CA ASN A 139 -1.49 -16.35 -10.98
C ASN A 139 -2.06 -16.10 -9.57
N THR A 140 -2.12 -17.12 -8.71
CA THR A 140 -2.83 -17.08 -7.43
C THR A 140 -2.00 -17.72 -6.32
N CYS A 141 -1.20 -16.93 -5.62
CA CYS A 141 -0.45 -17.37 -4.44
C CYS A 141 -1.23 -17.09 -3.14
N PRO A 142 -1.21 -17.99 -2.14
CA PRO A 142 -1.87 -17.76 -0.85
C PRO A 142 -1.12 -16.69 -0.04
N GLY A 143 -1.84 -15.63 0.35
CA GLY A 143 -1.32 -14.50 1.14
C GLY A 143 -1.20 -13.21 0.32
N CYS A 144 -0.67 -12.15 0.94
CA CYS A 144 -0.52 -10.84 0.29
C CYS A 144 0.80 -10.74 -0.49
N ALA A 145 0.75 -10.11 -1.67
CA ALA A 145 1.92 -9.74 -2.46
C ALA A 145 2.65 -8.50 -1.92
N VAL A 146 1.99 -7.71 -1.06
CA VAL A 146 2.52 -6.49 -0.47
C VAL A 146 2.46 -6.58 1.06
N GLU A 147 3.52 -6.12 1.71
CA GLU A 147 3.61 -6.01 3.17
C GLU A 147 3.90 -4.56 3.56
N TYR A 148 3.25 -4.10 4.64
CA TYR A 148 3.44 -2.77 5.22
C TYR A 148 4.02 -2.88 6.62
N LYS A 149 4.87 -1.93 6.97
CA LYS A 149 5.42 -1.82 8.32
C LYS A 149 5.60 -0.35 8.72
N THR A 150 5.51 -0.09 10.01
CA THR A 150 5.76 1.24 10.57
C THR A 150 7.26 1.55 10.62
N CYS A 151 7.61 2.80 10.34
CA CYS A 151 8.97 3.31 10.33
C CYS A 151 9.02 4.70 10.99
N ASN A 152 10.22 5.11 11.43
CA ASN A 152 10.49 6.42 12.02
C ASN A 152 9.52 6.83 13.15
N PRO A 153 9.43 6.05 14.24
CA PRO A 153 8.50 6.32 15.35
C PRO A 153 8.88 7.52 16.21
N GLU A 154 10.08 8.08 16.01
CA GLU A 154 10.57 9.22 16.79
C GLU A 154 9.84 10.51 16.43
N SER A 155 9.57 11.34 17.43
CA SER A 155 8.96 12.65 17.26
C SER A 155 9.84 13.54 16.38
N CYS A 156 9.20 14.37 15.54
CA CYS A 156 9.90 15.33 14.70
C CYS A 156 10.58 16.44 15.51
N PRO A 157 11.70 17.01 15.03
CA PRO A 157 12.33 18.16 15.66
C PRO A 157 11.37 19.36 15.69
N GLU A 158 11.43 20.15 16.76
CA GLU A 158 10.54 21.31 16.92
C GLU A 158 10.87 22.39 15.90
N VAL A 159 9.90 22.74 15.06
CA VAL A 159 10.01 23.87 14.13
C VAL A 159 9.41 25.10 14.79
N ARG A 160 10.22 26.16 14.91
CA ARG A 160 9.78 27.47 15.41
C ARG A 160 9.84 28.51 14.29
N ARG A 161 8.69 29.10 13.95
CA ARG A 161 8.59 30.19 12.96
C ARG A 161 7.74 31.33 13.51
N ASN A 162 8.04 32.55 13.07
CA ASN A 162 7.22 33.73 13.36
C ASN A 162 6.46 34.11 12.10
N THR A 163 5.18 34.44 12.22
CA THR A 163 4.47 35.11 11.13
C THR A 163 5.09 36.48 10.88
N PRO A 164 4.94 37.05 9.68
CA PRO A 164 5.16 38.47 9.46
C PRO A 164 4.36 39.30 10.48
N TRP A 165 4.86 40.49 10.78
CA TRP A 165 4.08 41.47 11.53
C TRP A 165 2.88 41.91 10.70
N THR A 166 1.72 42.04 11.32
CA THR A 166 0.62 42.78 10.70
C THR A 166 1.04 44.23 10.46
N PRO A 167 0.38 44.93 9.53
CA PRO A 167 0.42 46.38 9.49
C PRO A 167 0.10 46.99 10.86
N TRP A 168 0.56 48.22 11.07
CA TRP A 168 0.18 49.01 12.23
C TRP A 168 -1.28 49.42 12.11
N MET A 169 -2.07 49.14 13.15
CA MET A 169 -3.49 49.47 13.21
C MET A 169 -3.75 50.48 14.33
N PRO A 170 -4.54 51.53 14.10
CA PRO A 170 -4.92 52.46 15.16
C PRO A 170 -5.82 51.76 16.17
N VAL A 171 -5.56 51.98 17.46
CA VAL A 171 -6.31 51.39 18.58
C VAL A 171 -7.00 52.45 19.41
N ASN A 172 -6.34 53.60 19.62
CA ASN A 172 -6.92 54.75 20.33
C ASN A 172 -6.56 56.05 19.61
N ILE A 173 -7.52 56.95 19.46
CA ILE A 173 -7.33 58.28 18.88
C ILE A 173 -7.80 59.30 19.92
N THR A 174 -6.90 60.15 20.37
CA THR A 174 -7.24 61.25 21.28
C THR A 174 -7.89 62.40 20.48
N GLN A 175 -8.72 63.21 21.15
CA GLN A 175 -9.35 64.40 20.53
C GLN A 175 -8.31 65.39 19.97
N ASN A 176 -7.04 65.31 20.41
CA ASN A 176 -5.92 66.16 20.00
C ASN A 176 -5.12 65.57 18.82
N GLY A 177 -5.63 64.56 18.12
CA GLY A 177 -4.97 63.97 16.94
C GLY A 177 -3.83 62.99 17.24
N ALA A 178 -3.39 62.87 18.50
CA ALA A 178 -2.43 61.84 18.89
C ALA A 178 -3.08 60.46 18.88
N ARG A 179 -2.41 59.49 18.24
CA ARG A 179 -2.94 58.13 18.07
C ARG A 179 -1.99 57.07 18.56
N GLN A 180 -2.56 56.03 19.16
CA GLN A 180 -1.85 54.82 19.54
C GLN A 180 -2.09 53.77 18.47
N GLU A 181 -1.01 53.22 17.92
CA GLU A 181 -1.06 52.14 16.96
C GLU A 181 -0.53 50.85 17.58
N GLN A 182 -1.11 49.72 17.18
CA GLN A 182 -0.65 48.39 17.57
C GLN A 182 -0.45 47.51 16.34
N ARG A 183 0.55 46.63 16.40
CA ARG A 183 0.72 45.51 15.46
C ARG A 183 0.94 44.23 16.22
N PHE A 184 0.63 43.10 15.58
CA PHE A 184 0.84 41.80 16.18
C PHE A 184 1.49 40.80 15.24
N ARG A 185 2.09 39.78 15.82
CA ARG A 185 2.56 38.58 15.11
C ARG A 185 2.36 37.36 15.99
N TYR A 186 2.29 36.19 15.37
CA TYR A 186 2.20 34.91 16.07
C TYR A 186 3.54 34.19 16.02
N THR A 187 3.92 33.58 17.14
CA THR A 187 5.00 32.59 17.16
C THR A 187 4.37 31.21 17.10
N CYS A 188 4.65 30.46 16.05
CA CYS A 188 4.18 29.10 15.89
C CYS A 188 5.29 28.13 16.26
N ARG A 189 4.96 27.11 17.05
CA ARG A 189 5.88 26.05 17.50
C ARG A 189 5.15 24.72 17.38
N ALA A 190 5.71 23.78 16.65
CA ALA A 190 5.18 22.43 16.61
C ALA A 190 6.23 21.41 16.17
N GLN A 191 6.03 20.16 16.59
CA GLN A 191 6.80 18.99 16.16
C GLN A 191 6.03 18.28 15.04
N LEU A 192 6.01 18.90 13.86
CA LEU A 192 5.20 18.42 12.74
C LEU A 192 6.06 17.70 11.71
N SER A 193 5.47 16.69 11.07
CA SER A 193 5.96 16.07 9.85
C SER A 193 5.82 17.01 8.64
N ASP A 194 4.76 17.83 8.61
CA ASP A 194 4.48 18.83 7.58
C ASP A 194 4.30 20.26 8.18
N PRO A 195 5.06 21.27 7.71
CA PRO A 195 4.85 22.68 8.06
C PRO A 195 3.44 23.25 7.83
N HIS A 196 2.60 22.62 7.00
CA HIS A 196 1.25 23.12 6.68
C HIS A 196 0.20 22.85 7.79
N GLU A 197 0.46 21.94 8.73
CA GLU A 197 -0.45 21.60 9.84
C GLU A 197 -0.23 22.51 11.08
N LEU A 198 0.52 23.58 10.91
CA LEU A 198 0.99 24.44 11.98
C LEU A 198 -0.13 25.28 12.59
N GLN A 199 -0.46 25.00 13.86
CA GLN A 199 -1.41 25.80 14.63
C GLN A 199 -0.77 27.07 15.19
N PHE A 200 -1.54 28.17 15.22
CA PHE A 200 -1.06 29.48 15.68
C PHE A 200 -0.82 29.50 17.19
N GLY A 201 0.39 29.88 17.60
CA GLY A 201 0.78 29.99 19.00
C GLY A 201 0.56 31.38 19.59
N ARG A 202 1.42 31.78 20.54
CA ARG A 202 1.25 33.03 21.32
C ARG A 202 1.36 34.28 20.44
N LYS A 203 0.41 35.22 20.63
CA LYS A 203 0.39 36.56 20.03
C LYS A 203 1.40 37.45 20.74
N LYS A 204 2.34 38.04 19.98
CA LYS A 204 3.19 39.15 20.43
C LYS A 204 2.59 40.45 19.89
N THR A 205 2.34 41.41 20.77
CA THR A 205 1.83 42.75 20.43
C THR A 205 2.93 43.78 20.65
N GLU A 206 3.00 44.76 19.76
CA GLU A 206 3.86 45.93 19.87
C GLU A 206 2.99 47.18 19.73
N SER A 207 3.20 48.16 20.59
CA SER A 207 2.47 49.43 20.60
C SER A 207 3.42 50.60 20.35
N ARG A 208 2.94 51.60 19.61
CA ARG A 208 3.64 52.87 19.42
C ARG A 208 2.68 54.03 19.60
N PHE A 209 3.22 55.14 20.09
CA PHE A 209 2.48 56.39 20.27
C PHE A 209 2.95 57.38 19.20
N CYS A 210 1.99 57.94 18.46
CA CYS A 210 2.26 58.92 17.41
C CYS A 210 1.81 60.30 17.94
N PRO A 211 2.76 61.20 18.26
CA PRO A 211 2.46 62.57 18.66
C PRO A 211 1.89 63.37 17.48
N ASN A 212 1.14 64.43 17.78
CA ASN A 212 0.61 65.33 16.75
C ASN A 212 1.68 66.31 16.19
N ASP A 213 2.86 66.36 16.80
CA ASP A 213 3.86 67.43 16.59
C ASP A 213 4.81 67.20 15.40
N GLY A 214 4.49 66.29 14.47
CA GLY A 214 5.21 66.09 13.20
C GLY A 214 6.71 65.71 13.28
N SER A 215 7.25 65.48 14.48
CA SER A 215 8.71 65.44 14.73
C SER A 215 9.30 64.04 14.91
N ALA A 216 8.48 62.98 14.95
CA ALA A 216 8.93 61.60 14.85
C ALA A 216 7.80 60.75 14.29
N MET A 217 8.12 59.85 13.35
CA MET A 217 7.16 59.00 12.61
C MET A 217 5.99 58.52 13.49
N CYS A 218 4.74 58.52 13.03
CA CYS A 218 4.29 57.62 11.97
C CYS A 218 3.30 58.26 11.00
N GLU A 219 3.63 58.24 9.72
CA GLU A 219 2.66 58.19 8.62
C GLU A 219 2.54 56.72 8.21
N THR A 220 1.32 56.24 7.96
CA THR A 220 1.15 55.20 6.94
C THR A 220 0.40 55.88 5.80
N ASP A 221 1.19 56.26 4.79
CA ASP A 221 0.76 56.39 3.42
C ASP A 221 -0.23 57.51 3.05
N SER A 222 0.20 58.77 3.18
CA SER A 222 -0.11 59.76 2.13
C SER A 222 0.56 59.39 0.79
N LEU A 223 1.63 58.58 0.84
CA LEU A 223 2.28 57.98 -0.33
C LEU A 223 1.47 56.89 -1.03
N VAL A 224 0.51 56.19 -0.41
CA VAL A 224 -0.36 55.23 -1.14
C VAL A 224 -1.45 55.95 -1.92
N ASP A 225 -1.93 57.10 -1.44
CA ASP A 225 -2.91 57.91 -2.16
C ASP A 225 -2.26 58.73 -3.30
N ASP A 226 -0.99 59.15 -3.17
CA ASP A 226 -0.23 59.80 -4.24
C ASP A 226 0.42 58.84 -5.25
N LEU A 227 0.76 57.60 -4.85
CA LEU A 227 1.19 56.54 -5.78
C LEU A 227 0.03 55.93 -6.60
N LEU A 228 -1.22 56.12 -6.17
CA LEU A 228 -2.42 55.78 -6.95
C LEU A 228 -2.81 56.89 -7.95
N LYS A 229 -2.33 58.12 -7.75
CA LYS A 229 -2.64 59.27 -8.62
C LYS A 229 -1.54 59.61 -9.62
N THR A 230 -0.28 59.25 -9.37
CA THR A 230 0.83 59.52 -10.31
C THR A 230 1.39 58.21 -10.88
N GLY A 231 0.87 57.84 -12.04
CA GLY A 231 1.32 56.66 -12.79
C GLY A 231 2.79 56.71 -13.14
N LYS A 232 3.59 55.87 -12.47
CA LYS A 232 4.82 55.27 -13.00
C LYS A 232 4.96 53.86 -12.41
N THR A 233 4.92 52.89 -13.31
CA THR A 233 4.69 51.46 -13.10
C THR A 233 5.81 50.79 -12.29
N SER A 234 5.57 50.51 -11.02
CA SER A 234 6.19 49.35 -10.35
C SER A 234 5.27 48.16 -10.54
N ALA A 235 5.78 47.11 -11.16
CA ALA A 235 4.99 45.97 -11.60
C ALA A 235 4.38 45.26 -10.37
N ARG A 236 3.09 45.51 -10.11
CA ARG A 236 2.34 44.97 -8.98
C ARG A 236 2.53 43.45 -8.90
N ILE A 237 3.11 42.96 -7.81
CA ILE A 237 3.26 41.51 -7.57
C ILE A 237 1.85 40.94 -7.37
N ILE A 238 1.43 40.05 -8.26
CA ILE A 238 0.13 39.37 -8.18
C ILE A 238 0.42 37.92 -7.83
N ASN A 239 -0.02 37.47 -6.65
CA ASN A 239 0.08 36.06 -6.26
C ASN A 239 -0.99 35.24 -6.99
N GLY A 240 -0.64 34.00 -7.34
CA GLY A 240 -1.54 33.06 -7.99
C GLY A 240 -2.71 32.66 -7.10
N GLY A 241 -3.92 32.77 -7.63
CA GLY A 241 -5.16 32.27 -7.01
C GLY A 241 -5.83 31.21 -7.88
N TRP A 242 -6.42 30.22 -7.22
CA TRP A 242 -7.16 29.17 -7.89
C TRP A 242 -8.45 29.69 -8.52
N SER A 243 -8.72 29.26 -9.75
CA SER A 243 -10.07 29.34 -10.32
C SER A 243 -11.06 28.55 -9.46
N PHE A 244 -12.34 28.80 -9.66
CA PHE A 244 -13.36 27.87 -9.19
C PHE A 244 -13.07 26.46 -9.72
N TRP A 245 -13.49 25.47 -8.95
CA TRP A 245 -13.41 24.08 -9.38
C TRP A 245 -14.26 23.85 -10.62
N GLY A 246 -13.70 23.13 -11.59
CA GLY A 246 -14.48 22.59 -12.71
C GLY A 246 -15.50 21.56 -12.25
N ALA A 247 -16.41 21.21 -13.16
CA ALA A 247 -17.36 20.13 -12.93
C ALA A 247 -16.63 18.81 -12.65
N TRP A 248 -17.25 17.97 -11.82
CA TRP A 248 -16.79 16.59 -11.64
C TRP A 248 -16.91 15.81 -12.95
N SER A 249 -15.91 14.97 -13.23
CA SER A 249 -16.02 13.97 -14.29
C SER A 249 -17.16 12.99 -14.00
N SER A 250 -17.59 12.27 -15.04
CA SER A 250 -18.35 11.04 -14.85
C SER A 250 -17.59 10.10 -13.91
N CYS A 251 -18.35 9.31 -13.15
CA CYS A 251 -17.75 8.29 -12.31
C CYS A 251 -17.03 7.27 -13.19
N SER A 252 -15.85 6.79 -12.76
CA SER A 252 -15.09 5.78 -13.49
C SER A 252 -15.83 4.45 -13.65
N ARG A 253 -16.78 4.17 -12.76
CA ARG A 253 -17.59 2.96 -12.72
C ARG A 253 -19.01 3.33 -12.33
N ASP A 254 -20.01 2.70 -12.94
CA ASP A 254 -21.42 2.96 -12.62
C ASP A 254 -21.89 2.26 -11.33
N CYS A 255 -21.09 1.32 -10.84
CA CYS A 255 -21.32 0.52 -9.64
C CYS A 255 -19.97 -0.02 -9.12
N GLU A 256 -19.96 -0.63 -7.93
CA GLU A 256 -18.77 -1.17 -7.26
C GLU A 256 -17.66 -0.13 -6.99
N LEU A 257 -18.05 1.02 -6.44
CA LEU A 257 -17.13 2.06 -5.94
C LEU A 257 -16.16 2.55 -7.03
N GLY A 258 -16.62 3.50 -7.82
CA GLY A 258 -15.79 4.26 -8.75
C GLY A 258 -15.21 5.53 -8.11
N PHE A 259 -14.44 6.27 -8.88
CA PHE A 259 -13.95 7.59 -8.51
C PHE A 259 -14.27 8.61 -9.61
N ARG A 260 -14.42 9.86 -9.22
CA ARG A 260 -14.56 11.01 -10.12
C ARG A 260 -13.52 12.06 -9.76
N ILE A 261 -13.15 12.86 -10.76
CA ILE A 261 -12.08 13.85 -10.64
C ILE A 261 -12.63 15.21 -11.05
N ARG A 262 -12.22 16.26 -10.33
CA ARG A 262 -12.40 17.65 -10.79
C ARG A 262 -11.06 18.38 -10.82
N LYS A 263 -10.97 19.37 -11.70
CA LYS A 263 -9.75 20.14 -11.94
C LYS A 263 -9.99 21.63 -11.71
N ARG A 264 -8.97 22.35 -11.27
CA ARG A 264 -8.94 23.82 -11.18
C ARG A 264 -7.63 24.34 -11.77
N THR A 265 -7.60 25.60 -12.15
CA THR A 265 -6.45 26.24 -12.80
C THR A 265 -5.99 27.46 -12.03
N CYS A 266 -4.70 27.79 -12.07
CA CYS A 266 -4.12 28.90 -11.33
C CYS A 266 -4.28 30.22 -12.11
N THR A 267 -5.53 30.66 -12.29
CA THR A 267 -5.87 31.76 -13.21
C THR A 267 -6.67 32.88 -12.56
N ASN A 268 -7.05 32.75 -11.29
CA ASN A 268 -7.91 33.71 -10.60
C ASN A 268 -7.33 34.20 -9.26
N PRO A 269 -6.33 35.10 -9.27
CA PRO A 269 -5.63 35.65 -10.45
C PRO A 269 -4.39 34.83 -10.85
N GLU A 270 -3.91 34.97 -12.08
CA GLU A 270 -2.64 34.35 -12.51
C GLU A 270 -1.43 35.04 -11.85
N PRO A 271 -0.40 34.31 -11.41
CA PRO A 271 0.78 34.91 -10.78
C PRO A 271 1.56 35.80 -11.77
N LYS A 272 1.82 37.05 -11.38
CA LYS A 272 2.59 38.02 -12.19
C LYS A 272 3.63 38.74 -11.36
N ASN A 273 4.68 39.22 -12.03
CA ASN A 273 5.75 40.05 -11.45
C ASN A 273 6.45 39.39 -10.25
N GLY A 274 6.74 38.09 -10.34
CA GLY A 274 7.39 37.33 -9.26
C GLY A 274 6.45 36.90 -8.13
N GLY A 275 5.13 36.96 -8.33
CA GLY A 275 4.15 36.47 -7.36
C GLY A 275 4.21 34.96 -7.15
N LEU A 276 3.80 34.53 -5.96
CA LEU A 276 3.84 33.12 -5.56
C LEU A 276 2.89 32.28 -6.42
N PRO A 277 3.27 31.04 -6.78
CA PRO A 277 2.37 30.13 -7.49
C PRO A 277 1.20 29.71 -6.59
N CYS A 278 0.12 29.19 -7.19
CA CYS A 278 -1.01 28.69 -6.42
C CYS A 278 -0.59 27.51 -5.53
N VAL A 279 -0.90 27.61 -4.24
CA VAL A 279 -0.58 26.60 -3.24
C VAL A 279 -1.70 25.55 -3.18
N GLY A 280 -1.34 24.26 -3.26
CA GLY A 280 -2.26 23.12 -3.20
C GLY A 280 -2.40 22.35 -4.52
N SER A 281 -3.21 21.28 -4.52
CA SER A 281 -3.39 20.43 -5.71
C SER A 281 -4.33 21.05 -6.74
N ALA A 282 -3.98 20.94 -8.02
CA ALA A 282 -4.82 21.35 -9.15
C ALA A 282 -5.95 20.33 -9.48
N MET A 283 -5.89 19.14 -8.88
CA MET A 283 -6.84 18.04 -9.08
C MET A 283 -7.32 17.51 -7.73
N GLU A 284 -8.59 17.09 -7.69
CA GLU A 284 -9.22 16.49 -6.52
C GLU A 284 -9.98 15.23 -6.92
N TYR A 285 -9.94 14.21 -6.05
CA TYR A 285 -10.54 12.91 -6.24
C TYR A 285 -11.68 12.71 -5.24
N GLN A 286 -12.76 12.08 -5.68
CA GLN A 286 -13.88 11.71 -4.82
C GLN A 286 -14.46 10.37 -5.25
N ASP A 287 -14.75 9.50 -4.29
CA ASP A 287 -15.42 8.23 -4.55
C ASP A 287 -16.89 8.47 -4.96
N CYS A 288 -17.39 7.63 -5.87
CA CYS A 288 -18.75 7.69 -6.38
C CYS A 288 -19.28 6.27 -6.65
N ASN A 289 -20.61 6.15 -6.72
CA ASN A 289 -21.31 4.90 -7.01
C ASN A 289 -20.89 3.71 -6.11
N PRO A 290 -21.08 3.80 -4.79
CA PRO A 290 -20.74 2.72 -3.86
C PRO A 290 -21.68 1.51 -3.96
N HIS A 291 -22.72 1.58 -4.79
CA HIS A 291 -23.73 0.54 -4.91
C HIS A 291 -23.24 -0.67 -5.73
N PRO A 292 -23.66 -1.89 -5.40
CA PRO A 292 -23.34 -3.09 -6.18
C PRO A 292 -24.02 -3.06 -7.57
N CYS A 293 -23.42 -3.72 -8.56
CA CYS A 293 -23.95 -3.76 -9.91
C CYS A 293 -25.22 -4.63 -10.00
N PRO A 294 -26.25 -4.20 -10.76
CA PRO A 294 -27.43 -5.02 -11.01
C PRO A 294 -27.04 -6.22 -11.88
N GLY A 295 -27.01 -7.42 -11.31
CA GLY A 295 -26.69 -8.66 -12.02
C GLY A 295 -25.91 -9.71 -11.24
N ASN A 296 -25.51 -9.45 -9.98
CA ASN A 296 -24.80 -10.43 -9.16
C ASN A 296 -25.48 -10.71 -7.81
N HIS A 297 -26.80 -10.85 -7.86
CA HIS A 297 -27.61 -11.45 -6.80
C HIS A 297 -28.31 -12.69 -7.34
N ASP A 298 -27.56 -13.75 -7.59
CA ASP A 298 -28.12 -15.10 -7.57
C ASP A 298 -27.05 -16.07 -7.02
N TYR A 299 -27.52 -17.04 -6.25
CA TYR A 299 -26.78 -18.01 -5.44
C TYR A 299 -26.43 -17.60 -4.00
N LEU A 300 -27.47 -17.28 -3.22
CA LEU A 300 -27.54 -17.69 -1.81
C LEU A 300 -28.47 -18.91 -1.73
N PRO A 301 -28.02 -20.12 -1.33
CA PRO A 301 -28.94 -21.19 -0.96
C PRO A 301 -29.47 -20.96 0.45
N ALA A 302 -30.76 -21.29 0.61
CA ALA A 302 -31.54 -21.31 1.84
C ALA A 302 -31.03 -22.36 2.85
#